data_AF-A0A9Q6S4J9-F1
#
_entry.id   AF-A0A9Q6S4J9-F1
#
_cell.length_a   1.000
_cell.length_b   1.000
_cell.length_c   1.000
_cell.angle_alpha   90.00
_cell.angle_beta   90.00
_cell.angle_gamma   90.00
#
_symmetry.space_group_name_H-M   'P 1'
#
loop_
_entity.id
_entity.type
_entity.pdbx_description
1 polymer ?
#
loop_
_entity_poly.entity_id
_entity_poly.type
_entity_poly.pdbx_seq_one_letter_code
_entity_poly.pdbx_strand_id
1 'polypeptide(L)'
;MKRILSLKLIAAMSVLVALTACVSKPARQMDYTAFRNSKPSTILVLPPVNDTTDVGASYSMLSQMTMPLAEGGYYVVPVVEMEETFKHNGLTNANDIQNVAPDKLRSIFGADAALYTKISQYGSKYMVIDSTTAVTASAKLVDLRSGDTLWSGAAGATGKELGGNVNVGGGLIGALVQAAVKQVAHTLSDEAHDVAGLTSRKLLSSGGADGLLYGPRSPKYGTD
;
A
#
# COMPACT_ATOMS: atom_id res chain seq x y z
N MET A 1 -41.95 -47.37 1.03
CA MET A 1 -42.33 -45.96 0.74
C MET A 1 -41.87 -44.97 1.82
N LYS A 2 -42.13 -45.19 3.12
CA LYS A 2 -41.71 -44.26 4.21
C LYS A 2 -40.19 -43.98 4.30
N ARG A 3 -39.33 -44.97 4.03
CA ARG A 3 -37.85 -44.81 4.05
C ARG A 3 -37.28 -43.94 2.90
N ILE A 4 -37.97 -43.86 1.77
CA ILE A 4 -37.56 -43.04 0.62
C ILE A 4 -37.97 -41.58 0.85
N LEU A 5 -39.10 -41.36 1.53
CA LEU A 5 -39.59 -40.03 1.90
C LEU A 5 -38.70 -39.38 2.97
N SER A 6 -38.19 -40.15 3.95
CA SER A 6 -37.23 -39.67 4.94
C SER A 6 -35.87 -39.32 4.34
N LEU A 7 -35.40 -40.05 3.33
CA LEU A 7 -34.13 -39.76 2.66
C LEU A 7 -34.19 -38.46 1.83
N LYS A 8 -35.33 -38.21 1.18
CA LYS A 8 -35.59 -36.95 0.46
C LYS A 8 -35.67 -35.74 1.40
N LEU A 9 -36.23 -35.91 2.59
CA LEU A 9 -36.28 -34.84 3.60
C LEU A 9 -34.88 -34.48 4.13
N ILE A 10 -34.02 -35.48 4.35
CA ILE A 10 -32.65 -35.25 4.82
C ILE A 10 -31.79 -34.57 3.73
N ALA A 11 -31.95 -34.96 2.47
CA ALA A 11 -31.28 -34.31 1.35
C ALA A 11 -31.75 -32.87 1.12
N ALA A 12 -33.05 -32.58 1.30
CA ALA A 12 -33.58 -31.22 1.23
C ALA A 12 -33.07 -30.35 2.38
N MET A 13 -32.92 -30.92 3.58
CA MET A 13 -32.38 -30.22 4.75
C MET A 13 -30.88 -29.89 4.59
N SER A 14 -30.08 -30.78 3.98
CA SER A 14 -28.64 -30.53 3.76
C SER A 14 -28.40 -29.44 2.71
N VAL A 15 -29.24 -29.37 1.68
CA VAL A 15 -29.22 -28.28 0.69
C VAL A 15 -29.55 -26.95 1.36
N LEU A 16 -30.54 -26.90 2.26
CA LEU A 16 -30.90 -25.65 2.95
C LEU A 16 -29.79 -25.12 3.88
N VAL A 17 -29.02 -26.01 4.50
CA VAL A 17 -27.86 -25.64 5.35
C VAL A 17 -26.66 -25.19 4.51
N ALA A 18 -26.50 -25.71 3.29
CA ALA A 18 -25.42 -25.27 2.39
C ALA A 18 -25.61 -23.83 1.88
N LEU A 19 -26.84 -23.31 1.84
CA LEU A 19 -27.13 -21.94 1.38
C LEU A 19 -26.83 -20.84 2.42
N THR A 20 -26.66 -21.17 3.71
CA THR A 20 -26.37 -20.16 4.76
C THR A 20 -24.89 -20.00 5.07
N ALA A 21 -24.00 -20.76 4.43
CA ALA A 21 -22.55 -20.71 4.66
C ALA A 21 -21.84 -19.49 4.03
N CYS A 22 -22.54 -18.69 3.22
CA CYS A 22 -22.00 -17.47 2.62
C CYS A 22 -22.32 -16.22 3.45
N VAL A 23 -22.11 -16.25 4.76
CA VAL A 23 -21.97 -14.99 5.52
C VAL A 23 -20.53 -14.52 5.34
N SER A 24 -20.32 -13.70 4.31
CA SER A 24 -19.13 -12.87 4.16
C SER A 24 -19.02 -12.02 5.42
N LYS A 25 -17.94 -12.16 6.21
CA LYS A 25 -17.67 -11.24 7.32
C LYS A 25 -17.71 -9.83 6.75
N PRO A 26 -18.46 -8.88 7.34
CA PRO A 26 -18.42 -7.50 6.88
C PRO A 26 -16.97 -7.05 6.90
N ALA A 27 -16.50 -6.49 5.78
CA ALA A 27 -15.18 -5.87 5.72
C ALA A 27 -15.12 -4.87 6.89
N ARG A 28 -14.06 -4.97 7.69
CA ARG A 28 -13.87 -4.12 8.86
C ARG A 28 -13.73 -2.69 8.36
N GLN A 29 -14.82 -1.91 8.41
CA GLN A 29 -14.78 -0.50 8.04
C GLN A 29 -13.77 0.20 8.95
N MET A 30 -12.77 0.83 8.36
CA MET A 30 -11.80 1.63 9.07
C MET A 30 -12.50 2.81 9.75
N ASP A 31 -12.18 3.03 11.03
CA ASP A 31 -12.69 4.19 11.77
C ASP A 31 -11.84 5.42 11.43
N TYR A 32 -12.43 6.35 10.67
CA TYR A 32 -11.78 7.59 10.27
C TYR A 32 -12.03 8.75 11.25
N THR A 33 -12.63 8.52 12.42
CA THR A 33 -12.96 9.60 13.37
C THR A 33 -11.72 10.41 13.77
N ALA A 34 -10.63 9.73 14.14
CA ALA A 34 -9.36 10.38 14.45
C ALA A 34 -8.82 11.17 13.24
N PHE A 35 -8.89 10.58 12.04
CA PHE A 35 -8.45 11.23 10.80
C PHE A 35 -9.22 12.53 10.54
N ARG A 36 -10.55 12.48 10.60
CA ARG A 36 -11.44 13.63 10.34
C ARG A 36 -11.32 14.73 11.40
N ASN A 37 -10.97 14.37 12.63
CA ASN A 37 -10.67 15.34 13.70
C ASN A 37 -9.29 16.00 13.50
N SER A 38 -8.28 15.21 13.13
CA SER A 38 -6.89 15.65 12.95
C SER A 38 -6.69 16.52 11.70
N LYS A 39 -7.45 16.27 10.63
CA LYS A 39 -7.41 16.98 9.34
C LYS A 39 -5.96 17.24 8.85
N PRO A 40 -5.12 16.20 8.73
CA PRO A 40 -3.72 16.40 8.36
C PRO A 40 -3.63 17.03 6.96
N SER A 41 -2.82 18.08 6.83
CA SER A 41 -2.57 18.79 5.57
C SER A 41 -1.18 18.53 5.03
N THR A 42 -0.25 18.19 5.92
CA THR A 42 1.16 17.93 5.64
C THR A 42 1.58 16.58 6.20
N ILE A 43 2.18 15.74 5.35
CA ILE A 43 2.65 14.40 5.70
C ILE A 43 4.18 14.35 5.57
N LEU A 44 4.84 13.95 6.66
CA LEU A 44 6.23 13.55 6.66
C LEU A 44 6.33 12.06 6.32
N VAL A 45 6.97 11.70 5.21
CA VAL A 45 7.20 10.28 4.86
C VAL A 45 8.54 9.86 5.44
N LEU A 46 8.52 8.95 6.40
CA LEU A 46 9.75 8.41 6.99
C LEU A 46 10.32 7.29 6.10
N PRO A 47 11.65 7.06 6.13
CA PRO A 47 12.26 5.95 5.41
C PRO A 47 11.60 4.63 5.80
N PRO A 48 11.17 3.79 4.82
CA PRO A 48 10.57 2.50 5.12
C PRO A 48 11.55 1.59 5.84
N VAL A 49 11.09 0.94 6.90
CA VAL A 49 11.81 -0.17 7.54
C VAL A 49 11.80 -1.35 6.59
N ASN A 50 12.96 -1.97 6.40
CA ASN A 50 13.16 -3.06 5.45
C ASN A 50 13.38 -4.38 6.19
N ASP A 51 12.39 -5.27 6.14
CA ASP A 51 12.48 -6.64 6.67
C ASP A 51 12.88 -7.66 5.58
N THR A 52 13.39 -7.17 4.44
CA THR A 52 13.82 -8.01 3.32
C THR A 52 15.34 -8.12 3.27
N THR A 53 15.85 -9.00 2.41
CA THR A 53 17.29 -9.16 2.19
C THR A 53 17.87 -8.18 1.18
N ASP A 54 17.03 -7.44 0.46
CA ASP A 54 17.47 -6.50 -0.57
C ASP A 54 17.71 -5.11 0.03
N VAL A 55 18.96 -4.64 -0.01
CA VAL A 55 19.36 -3.35 0.58
C VAL A 55 18.74 -2.14 -0.13
N GLY A 56 18.31 -2.28 -1.39
CA GLY A 56 17.71 -1.22 -2.19
C GLY A 56 16.21 -1.02 -1.90
N ALA A 57 15.56 -1.94 -1.20
CA ALA A 57 14.11 -1.94 -1.02
C ALA A 57 13.57 -0.64 -0.38
N SER A 58 14.22 -0.15 0.69
CA SER A 58 13.80 1.07 1.39
C SER A 58 13.74 2.28 0.47
N TYR A 59 14.83 2.56 -0.24
CA TYR A 59 14.95 3.74 -1.11
C TYR A 59 14.09 3.61 -2.36
N SER A 60 14.01 2.40 -2.91
CA SER A 60 13.13 2.08 -4.02
C SER A 60 11.67 2.42 -3.68
N MET A 61 11.17 1.91 -2.56
CA MET A 61 9.80 2.21 -2.11
C MET A 61 9.64 3.70 -1.76
N LEU A 62 10.55 4.30 -0.99
CA LEU A 62 10.48 5.70 -0.56
C LEU A 62 10.33 6.67 -1.74
N SER A 63 11.10 6.44 -2.81
CA SER A 63 11.05 7.28 -4.02
C SER A 63 9.68 7.28 -4.73
N GLN A 64 8.89 6.22 -4.52
CA GLN A 64 7.59 5.99 -5.17
C GLN A 64 6.41 6.47 -4.33
N MET A 65 6.62 6.89 -3.08
CA MET A 65 5.54 7.21 -2.12
C MET A 65 5.02 8.65 -2.22
N THR A 66 5.83 9.57 -2.73
CA THR A 66 5.45 11.00 -2.80
C THR A 66 4.29 11.23 -3.77
N MET A 67 4.33 10.60 -4.95
CA MET A 67 3.33 10.80 -6.00
C MET A 67 1.88 10.50 -5.53
N PRO A 68 1.54 9.30 -5.03
CA PRO A 68 0.15 9.00 -4.64
C PRO A 68 -0.36 9.88 -3.50
N LEU A 69 0.49 10.28 -2.56
CA LEU A 69 0.10 11.21 -1.48
C LEU A 69 -0.18 12.63 -2.00
N ALA A 70 0.65 13.11 -2.92
CA ALA A 70 0.45 14.42 -3.55
C ALA A 70 -0.82 14.43 -4.43
N GLU A 71 -1.06 13.37 -5.21
CA GLU A 71 -2.30 13.17 -5.97
C GLU A 71 -3.54 13.08 -5.06
N GLY A 72 -3.37 12.54 -3.85
CA GLY A 72 -4.38 12.51 -2.80
C GLY A 72 -4.71 13.88 -2.21
N GLY A 73 -3.93 14.93 -2.48
CA GLY A 73 -4.15 16.30 -2.01
C GLY A 73 -3.39 16.68 -0.73
N TYR A 74 -2.36 15.93 -0.36
CA TYR A 74 -1.48 16.24 0.76
C TYR A 74 -0.25 17.01 0.32
N TYR A 75 0.27 17.89 1.17
CA TYR A 75 1.64 18.37 1.03
C TYR A 75 2.57 17.31 1.62
N VAL A 76 3.56 16.87 0.84
CA VAL A 76 4.54 15.87 1.27
C VAL A 76 5.86 16.59 1.51
N VAL A 77 6.42 16.43 2.71
CA VAL A 77 7.74 16.98 3.02
C VAL A 77 8.77 16.40 2.03
N PRO A 78 9.59 17.23 1.36
CA PRO A 78 10.58 16.73 0.41
C PRO A 78 11.49 15.66 1.01
N VAL A 79 11.65 14.55 0.31
CA VAL A 79 12.45 13.40 0.78
C VAL A 79 13.90 13.80 1.09
N VAL A 80 14.50 14.66 0.26
CA VAL A 80 15.88 15.13 0.46
C VAL A 80 16.00 15.97 1.74
N GLU A 81 15.06 16.88 2.00
CA GLU A 81 15.05 17.69 3.22
C GLU A 81 14.92 16.80 4.47
N MET A 82 14.00 15.84 4.42
CA MET A 82 13.80 14.85 5.47
C MET A 82 15.08 14.06 5.75
N GLU A 83 15.70 13.50 4.71
CA GLU A 83 16.91 12.69 4.84
C GLU A 83 18.11 13.46 5.38
N GLU A 84 18.42 14.61 4.79
CA GLU A 84 19.59 15.39 5.21
C GLU A 84 19.40 15.89 6.64
N THR A 85 18.19 16.25 7.04
CA THR A 85 17.89 16.62 8.43
C THR A 85 18.18 15.47 9.40
N PHE A 86 17.75 14.24 9.10
CA PHE A 86 18.08 13.09 9.95
C PHE A 86 19.59 12.80 9.97
N LYS A 87 20.25 12.84 8.81
CA LYS A 87 21.71 12.65 8.70
C LYS A 87 22.49 13.67 9.54
N HIS A 88 22.11 14.95 9.48
CA HIS A 88 22.70 16.00 10.31
C HIS A 88 22.52 15.77 11.81
N ASN A 89 21.49 15.05 12.21
CA ASN A 89 21.23 14.64 13.59
C ASN A 89 21.78 13.25 13.94
N GLY A 90 22.60 12.65 13.07
CA GLY A 90 23.24 11.35 13.30
C GLY A 90 22.33 10.14 13.11
N LEU A 91 21.15 10.32 12.52
CA LEU A 91 20.18 9.26 12.26
C LEU A 91 20.21 8.87 10.78
N THR A 92 20.62 7.64 10.50
CA THR A 92 20.67 7.08 9.13
C THR A 92 19.94 5.75 8.97
N ASN A 93 19.61 5.09 10.09
CA ASN A 93 18.85 3.84 10.09
C ASN A 93 17.34 4.12 10.14
N ALA A 94 16.57 3.47 9.26
CA ALA A 94 15.12 3.62 9.21
C ALA A 94 14.42 3.25 10.53
N ASN A 95 14.91 2.24 11.27
CA ASN A 95 14.33 1.85 12.56
C ASN A 95 14.53 2.95 13.60
N ASP A 96 15.74 3.51 13.68
CA ASP A 96 16.06 4.59 14.63
C ASP A 96 15.24 5.85 14.28
N ILE A 97 15.14 6.18 12.99
CA ILE A 97 14.32 7.29 12.50
C ILE A 97 12.83 7.10 12.86
N GLN A 98 12.28 5.90 12.64
CA GLN A 98 10.89 5.59 13.01
C GLN A 98 10.66 5.49 14.52
N ASN A 99 11.71 5.42 15.34
CA ASN A 99 11.60 5.47 16.80
C ASN A 99 11.69 6.89 17.37
N VAL A 100 11.94 7.91 16.54
CA VAL A 100 11.93 9.31 16.98
C VAL A 100 10.52 9.68 17.44
N ALA A 101 10.45 10.36 18.60
CA ALA A 101 9.20 10.75 19.21
C ALA A 101 8.39 11.69 18.29
N PRO A 102 7.06 11.51 18.16
CA PRO A 102 6.22 12.30 17.24
C PRO A 102 6.30 13.82 17.46
N ASP A 103 6.40 14.25 18.72
CA ASP A 103 6.55 15.66 19.09
C ASP A 103 7.85 16.26 18.55
N LYS A 104 8.95 15.49 18.54
CA LYS A 104 10.22 15.90 17.94
C LYS A 104 10.13 15.99 16.42
N LEU A 105 9.55 14.99 15.77
CA LEU A 105 9.29 15.03 14.32
C LEU A 105 8.50 16.28 13.94
N ARG A 106 7.45 16.61 14.70
CA ARG A 106 6.66 17.83 14.51
C ARG A 106 7.48 19.09 14.68
N SER A 107 8.27 19.17 15.74
CA SER A 107 9.06 20.38 16.06
C SER A 107 10.11 20.70 15.00
N ILE A 108 10.64 19.67 14.32
CA ILE A 108 11.68 19.80 13.30
C ILE A 108 11.07 20.05 11.93
N PHE A 109 10.11 19.23 11.51
CA PHE A 109 9.59 19.25 10.14
C PHE A 109 8.29 20.06 9.98
N GLY A 110 7.66 20.49 11.07
CA GLY A 110 6.38 21.21 11.02
C GLY A 110 5.21 20.41 10.45
N ALA A 111 5.37 19.10 10.27
CA ALA A 111 4.36 18.24 9.66
C ALA A 111 3.19 17.95 10.63
N ASP A 112 2.01 17.71 10.06
CA ASP A 112 0.80 17.37 10.81
C ASP A 112 0.79 15.89 11.18
N ALA A 113 1.22 15.03 10.26
CA ALA A 113 1.26 13.59 10.43
C ALA A 113 2.56 13.01 9.86
N ALA A 114 2.97 11.84 10.34
CA ALA A 114 4.05 11.05 9.76
C ALA A 114 3.54 9.70 9.25
N LEU A 115 4.04 9.30 8.09
CA LEU A 115 3.78 8.01 7.48
C LEU A 115 4.92 7.05 7.80
N TYR A 116 4.61 6.03 8.60
CA TYR A 116 5.52 4.95 8.96
C TYR A 116 5.25 3.79 8.03
N THR A 117 6.28 3.29 7.35
CA THR A 117 6.14 2.23 6.36
C THR A 117 7.10 1.09 6.65
N LYS A 118 6.67 -0.13 6.36
CA LYS A 118 7.44 -1.35 6.53
C LYS A 118 7.31 -2.22 5.29
N ILE A 119 8.43 -2.66 4.75
CA ILE A 119 8.51 -3.54 3.58
C ILE A 119 8.73 -4.97 4.08
N SER A 120 7.82 -5.88 3.74
CA SER A 120 7.90 -7.30 4.13
C SER A 120 8.29 -8.23 2.99
N GLN A 121 8.19 -7.77 1.74
CA GLN A 121 8.64 -8.50 0.56
C GLN A 121 9.17 -7.49 -0.47
N TYR A 122 10.31 -7.79 -1.08
CA TYR A 122 10.89 -7.05 -2.20
C TYR A 122 11.78 -7.99 -3.01
N GLY A 123 11.58 -8.04 -4.33
CA GLY A 123 12.32 -8.94 -5.24
C GLY A 123 11.59 -10.24 -5.56
N SER A 124 12.33 -11.30 -5.87
CA SER A 124 11.75 -12.57 -6.34
C SER A 124 10.98 -13.32 -5.27
N LYS A 125 9.76 -13.75 -5.61
CA LYS A 125 8.95 -14.68 -4.84
C LYS A 125 8.84 -16.00 -5.60
N TYR A 126 9.47 -17.03 -5.06
CA TYR A 126 9.44 -18.38 -5.61
C TYR A 126 8.16 -19.10 -5.17
N MET A 127 7.37 -19.53 -6.16
CA MET A 127 6.25 -20.46 -5.99
C MET A 127 6.67 -21.84 -6.50
N VAL A 128 5.99 -22.91 -6.09
CA VAL A 128 6.38 -24.30 -6.40
C VAL A 128 6.56 -24.58 -7.90
N ILE A 129 5.86 -23.85 -8.76
CA ILE A 129 5.86 -24.03 -10.22
C ILE A 129 6.22 -22.78 -11.01
N ASP A 130 6.44 -21.63 -10.35
CA ASP A 130 6.59 -20.34 -11.02
C ASP A 130 7.35 -19.35 -10.13
N SER A 131 7.94 -18.31 -10.72
CA SER A 131 8.60 -17.22 -9.98
C SER A 131 8.04 -15.89 -10.47
N THR A 132 7.80 -14.97 -9.54
CA THR A 132 7.41 -13.60 -9.88
C THR A 132 8.13 -12.62 -8.99
N THR A 133 8.46 -11.45 -9.52
CA THR A 133 8.83 -10.31 -8.69
C THR A 133 7.61 -9.89 -7.87
N ALA A 134 7.81 -9.60 -6.58
CA ALA A 134 6.75 -9.22 -5.66
C ALA A 134 7.25 -8.14 -4.70
N VAL A 135 6.40 -7.16 -4.41
CA VAL A 135 6.63 -6.18 -3.35
C VAL A 135 5.42 -6.17 -2.43
N THR A 136 5.64 -6.10 -1.13
CA THR A 136 4.58 -5.97 -0.13
C THR A 136 5.02 -5.00 0.94
N ALA A 137 4.16 -4.04 1.24
CA ALA A 137 4.40 -3.03 2.26
C ALA A 137 3.14 -2.79 3.10
N SER A 138 3.35 -2.46 4.36
CA SER A 138 2.34 -1.93 5.24
C SER A 138 2.71 -0.53 5.69
N ALA A 139 1.70 0.29 6.00
CA ALA A 139 1.90 1.63 6.49
C ALA A 139 0.89 2.02 7.56
N LYS A 140 1.29 2.96 8.41
CA LYS A 140 0.41 3.66 9.35
C LYS A 140 0.67 5.16 9.27
N LEU A 141 -0.39 5.94 9.23
CA LEU A 141 -0.35 7.40 9.33
C LEU A 141 -0.63 7.79 10.78
N VAL A 142 0.27 8.54 11.39
CA VAL A 142 0.19 8.93 12.81
C VAL A 142 0.16 10.45 12.92
N ASP A 143 -0.76 10.99 13.71
CA ASP A 143 -0.80 12.41 14.04
C ASP A 143 0.39 12.78 14.90
N LEU A 144 1.17 13.78 14.48
CA LEU A 144 2.35 14.22 15.22
C LEU A 144 2.01 15.17 16.39
N ARG A 145 0.74 15.55 16.57
CA ARG A 145 0.24 16.33 17.71
C ARG A 145 -0.19 15.45 18.86
N SER A 146 -0.99 14.42 18.58
CA SER A 146 -1.56 13.53 19.61
C SER A 146 -0.85 12.19 19.73
N GLY A 147 -0.14 11.74 18.68
CA GLY A 147 0.41 10.39 18.59
C GLY A 147 -0.60 9.33 18.15
N ASP A 148 -1.84 9.72 17.84
CA ASP A 148 -2.88 8.78 17.42
C ASP A 148 -2.63 8.24 16.02
N THR A 149 -2.93 6.96 15.81
CA THR A 149 -2.96 6.39 14.46
C THR A 149 -4.23 6.85 13.75
N LEU A 150 -4.06 7.59 12.67
CA LEU A 150 -5.15 8.13 11.84
C LEU A 150 -5.63 7.12 10.81
N TRP A 151 -4.72 6.30 10.29
CA TRP A 151 -4.99 5.32 9.24
C TRP A 151 -3.92 4.23 9.26
N SER A 152 -4.28 3.02 8.81
CA SER A 152 -3.31 1.95 8.57
C SER A 152 -3.76 1.06 7.41
N GLY A 153 -2.82 0.62 6.58
CA GLY A 153 -3.09 -0.24 5.44
C GLY A 153 -1.93 -1.15 5.09
N ALA A 154 -2.20 -2.12 4.23
CA ALA A 154 -1.19 -2.97 3.63
C ALA A 154 -1.57 -3.27 2.18
N ALA A 155 -0.57 -3.31 1.30
CA ALA A 155 -0.77 -3.67 -0.09
C ALA A 155 0.45 -4.43 -0.62
N GLY A 156 0.22 -5.18 -1.68
CA GLY A 156 1.27 -5.80 -2.47
C GLY A 156 0.93 -5.78 -3.94
N ALA A 157 1.97 -5.90 -4.75
CA ALA A 157 1.86 -6.09 -6.19
C ALA A 157 2.91 -7.10 -6.66
N THR A 158 2.74 -7.58 -7.87
CA THR A 158 3.64 -8.54 -8.53
C THR A 158 4.00 -8.09 -9.94
N GLY A 159 5.11 -8.58 -10.47
CA GLY A 159 5.56 -8.31 -11.85
C GLY A 159 4.56 -8.75 -12.92
N LYS A 160 3.68 -9.71 -12.58
CA LYS A 160 2.54 -10.11 -13.43
C LYS A 160 1.53 -8.99 -13.64
N GLU A 161 1.47 -8.03 -12.72
CA GLU A 161 0.56 -6.88 -12.78
C GLU A 161 1.18 -5.70 -13.53
N LEU A 162 2.51 -5.70 -13.72
CA LEU A 162 3.20 -4.74 -14.57
C LEU A 162 2.80 -4.98 -16.04
N GLY A 163 1.95 -4.11 -16.58
CA GLY A 163 1.38 -4.22 -17.93
C GLY A 163 -0.06 -4.73 -17.98
N GLY A 164 -0.67 -5.07 -16.85
CA GLY A 164 -2.03 -5.62 -16.78
C GLY A 164 -3.18 -4.61 -16.92
N ASN A 165 -2.90 -3.30 -17.02
CA ASN A 165 -3.91 -2.24 -17.08
C ASN A 165 -3.58 -1.16 -18.12
N VAL A 166 -3.54 -1.56 -19.39
CA VAL A 166 -3.63 -0.63 -20.52
C VAL A 166 -4.67 -1.17 -21.49
N ASN A 167 -5.94 -0.83 -21.27
CA ASN A 167 -6.95 -0.88 -22.34
C ASN A 167 -6.62 0.24 -23.35
N VAL A 168 -5.61 0.03 -24.18
CA VAL A 168 -5.41 0.81 -25.40
C VAL A 168 -5.90 -0.07 -26.54
N GLY A 169 -7.07 0.26 -27.05
CA GLY A 169 -7.58 -0.34 -28.27
C GLY A 169 -6.55 -0.17 -29.40
N GLY A 170 -6.11 -1.27 -29.99
CA GLY A 170 -5.35 -1.24 -31.26
C GLY A 170 -4.21 -2.25 -31.40
N GLY A 171 -4.55 -3.50 -31.73
CA GLY A 171 -3.73 -4.34 -32.63
C GLY A 171 -2.65 -5.25 -32.03
N LEU A 172 -2.56 -6.47 -32.59
CA LEU A 172 -1.61 -7.54 -32.27
C LEU A 172 -0.13 -7.16 -32.42
N ILE A 173 0.18 -6.10 -33.17
CA ILE A 173 1.55 -5.63 -33.41
C ILE A 173 2.08 -4.81 -32.21
N GLY A 174 1.21 -4.06 -31.52
CA GLY A 174 1.58 -3.32 -30.30
C GLY A 174 1.89 -4.24 -29.11
N ALA A 175 1.19 -5.38 -29.02
CA ALA A 175 1.39 -6.38 -27.98
C ALA A 175 2.72 -7.16 -28.13
N LEU A 176 3.13 -7.47 -29.37
CA LEU A 176 4.37 -8.21 -29.64
C LEU A 176 5.64 -7.37 -29.41
N VAL A 177 5.60 -6.08 -29.73
CA VAL A 177 6.72 -5.16 -29.48
C VAL A 177 6.89 -4.90 -27.98
N GLN A 178 5.81 -4.76 -27.21
CA GLN A 178 5.90 -4.64 -25.75
C GLN A 178 6.40 -5.93 -25.07
N ALA A 179 5.98 -7.11 -25.54
CA ALA A 179 6.46 -8.38 -25.01
C ALA A 179 7.96 -8.60 -25.28
N ALA A 180 8.45 -8.21 -26.47
CA ALA A 180 9.86 -8.31 -26.83
C ALA A 180 10.75 -7.32 -26.04
N VAL A 181 10.26 -6.11 -25.73
CA VAL A 181 10.97 -5.13 -24.89
C VAL A 181 11.02 -5.58 -23.43
N LYS A 182 9.94 -6.18 -22.91
CA LYS A 182 9.87 -6.71 -21.54
C LYS A 182 10.87 -7.86 -21.29
N GLN A 183 11.25 -8.59 -22.35
CA GLN A 183 12.12 -9.76 -22.27
C GLN A 183 13.62 -9.43 -22.37
N VAL A 184 13.99 -8.21 -22.80
CA VAL A 184 15.38 -7.81 -23.05
C VAL A 184 15.97 -6.91 -21.95
N ALA A 185 15.15 -6.35 -21.04
CA ALA A 185 15.61 -5.21 -20.21
C ALA A 185 15.57 -5.36 -18.68
N HIS A 186 14.88 -6.32 -18.07
CA HIS A 186 14.73 -6.29 -16.60
C HIS A 186 15.72 -7.21 -15.87
N THR A 187 16.70 -6.59 -15.20
CA THR A 187 17.26 -7.21 -14.00
C THR A 187 16.16 -7.27 -12.93
N LEU A 188 16.21 -8.25 -12.02
CA LEU A 188 15.22 -8.42 -10.96
C LEU A 188 15.03 -7.15 -10.11
N SER A 189 16.10 -6.35 -9.95
CA SER A 189 16.07 -5.10 -9.22
C SER A 189 15.25 -4.02 -9.93
N ASP A 190 15.36 -3.91 -11.25
CA ASP A 190 14.63 -2.92 -12.04
C ASP A 190 13.13 -3.21 -12.03
N GLU A 191 12.74 -4.49 -12.20
CA GLU A 191 11.34 -4.89 -12.11
C GLU A 191 10.79 -4.68 -10.70
N ALA A 192 11.56 -4.99 -9.65
CA ALA A 192 11.10 -4.80 -8.26
C ALA A 192 10.83 -3.32 -7.94
N HIS A 193 11.60 -2.40 -8.54
CA HIS A 193 11.35 -0.97 -8.43
C HIS A 193 10.00 -0.57 -9.05
N ASP A 194 9.69 -1.06 -10.24
CA ASP A 194 8.40 -0.80 -10.89
C ASP A 194 7.22 -1.42 -10.11
N VAL A 195 7.40 -2.64 -9.58
CA VAL A 195 6.40 -3.28 -8.70
C VAL A 195 6.23 -2.49 -7.39
N ALA A 196 7.29 -1.88 -6.85
CA ALA A 196 7.20 -0.99 -5.70
C ALA A 196 6.36 0.25 -6.00
N GLY A 197 6.48 0.82 -7.20
CA GLY A 197 5.61 1.90 -7.69
C GLY A 197 4.13 1.51 -7.69
N LEU A 198 3.78 0.33 -8.23
CA LEU A 198 2.41 -0.19 -8.16
C LEU A 198 1.94 -0.44 -6.72
N THR A 199 2.81 -0.99 -5.88
CA THR A 199 2.51 -1.27 -4.47
C THR A 199 2.23 0.03 -3.72
N SER A 200 3.05 1.06 -3.91
CA SER A 200 2.89 2.40 -3.35
C SER A 200 1.54 3.01 -3.73
N ARG A 201 1.18 2.98 -5.02
CA ARG A 201 -0.09 3.52 -5.51
C ARG A 201 -1.30 2.80 -4.92
N LYS A 202 -1.25 1.47 -4.79
CA LYS A 202 -2.33 0.71 -4.14
C LYS A 202 -2.43 1.04 -2.66
N LEU A 203 -1.29 1.04 -1.96
CA LEU A 203 -1.21 1.27 -0.51
C LEU A 203 -1.71 2.66 -0.12
N LEU A 204 -1.30 3.68 -0.86
CA LEU A 204 -1.50 5.10 -0.51
C LEU A 204 -2.59 5.76 -1.37
N SER A 205 -3.47 4.98 -1.99
CA SER A 205 -4.60 5.51 -2.74
C SER A 205 -5.60 6.23 -1.83
N SER A 206 -6.08 7.40 -2.27
CA SER A 206 -7.14 8.15 -1.58
C SER A 206 -8.54 7.80 -2.11
N GLY A 207 -9.53 7.81 -1.23
CA GLY A 207 -10.96 7.68 -1.56
C GLY A 207 -11.47 6.26 -1.81
N GLY A 208 -10.64 5.23 -1.59
CA GLY A 208 -11.08 3.84 -1.50
C GLY A 208 -11.69 3.53 -0.13
N ALA A 209 -12.47 2.45 -0.01
CA ALA A 209 -13.13 2.07 1.25
C ALA A 209 -12.17 1.96 2.45
N ASP A 210 -10.96 1.43 2.21
CA ASP A 210 -9.90 1.27 3.21
C ASP A 210 -8.66 2.16 2.90
N GLY A 211 -8.79 3.09 1.96
CA GLY A 211 -7.73 3.98 1.52
C GLY A 211 -7.52 5.17 2.45
N LEU A 212 -6.57 6.04 2.10
CA LEU A 212 -6.49 7.34 2.76
C LEU A 212 -7.74 8.16 2.42
N LEU A 213 -8.12 9.07 3.31
CA LEU A 213 -9.07 10.12 2.90
C LEU A 213 -8.40 11.03 1.86
N TYR A 214 -9.18 11.86 1.20
CA TYR A 214 -8.68 12.95 0.38
C TYR A 214 -8.08 14.03 1.30
N GLY A 215 -6.91 14.53 0.90
CA GLY A 215 -6.25 15.63 1.57
C GLY A 215 -6.89 16.98 1.25
N PRO A 216 -6.62 18.03 2.05
CA PRO A 216 -7.27 19.33 1.93
C PRO A 216 -7.11 20.04 0.57
N ARG A 217 -6.13 19.63 -0.26
CA ARG A 217 -5.87 20.22 -1.58
C ARG A 217 -6.48 19.41 -2.73
N SER A 218 -7.13 18.28 -2.44
CA SER A 218 -7.80 17.49 -3.46
C SER A 218 -9.10 18.17 -3.91
N PRO A 219 -9.43 18.18 -5.22
CA PRO A 219 -10.75 18.58 -5.69
C PRO A 219 -11.90 17.73 -5.13
N LYS A 220 -11.58 16.53 -4.60
CA LYS A 220 -12.53 15.59 -3.99
C LYS A 220 -12.52 15.64 -2.46
N TYR A 221 -11.94 16.69 -1.86
CA TYR A 221 -11.87 16.81 -0.41
C TYR A 221 -13.27 16.76 0.23
N GLY A 222 -13.46 15.86 1.21
CA GLY A 222 -14.72 15.71 1.95
C GLY A 222 -15.84 14.97 1.21
N THR A 223 -15.55 14.34 0.07
CA THR A 223 -16.54 13.50 -0.66
C THR A 223 -16.52 12.03 -0.22
N ASP A 224 -15.66 11.69 0.75
CA ASP A 224 -15.37 10.35 1.28
C ASP A 224 -15.93 10.13 2.68
#